data_AF-A0A946IZX5-F1
#
_entry.id   AF-A0A946IZX5-F1
#
_cell.length_a   1.000
_cell.length_b   1.000
_cell.length_c   1.000
_cell.angle_alpha   90.00
_cell.angle_beta   90.00
_cell.angle_gamma   90.00
#
_symmetry.space_group_name_H-M   'P 1'
#
loop_
_entity.id
_entity.type
_entity.pdbx_description
1 polymer ?
#
loop_
_entity_poly.entity_id
_entity_poly.type
_entity_poly.pdbx_seq_one_letter_code
_entity_poly.pdbx_strand_id
1 'polypeptide(L)' 'MNKHEEIDAIVQEITEEAANFKNAADPNEEVEALKDMLDALMRGTKQVVEKVDQYNDRRYRQ' A
#
# COMPACT_ATOMS: atom_id res chain seq x y z
N MET A 1 13.26 -1.41 10.27
CA MET A 1 12.40 -0.27 9.90
C MET A 1 11.46 0.01 11.05
N ASN A 2 11.28 1.28 11.39
CA ASN A 2 10.24 1.74 12.28
C ASN A 2 8.88 1.38 11.68
N LYS A 3 7.90 0.99 12.50
CA LYS A 3 6.59 0.52 12.02
C LYS A 3 5.81 1.60 11.23
N HIS A 4 6.16 2.87 11.41
CA HIS A 4 5.64 3.99 10.62
C HIS A 4 6.27 4.05 9.21
N GLU A 5 7.56 3.75 9.10
CA GLU A 5 8.29 3.74 7.82
C GLU A 5 7.72 2.69 6.84
N GLU A 6 7.16 1.59 7.34
CA GLU A 6 6.52 0.55 6.51
C GLU A 6 5.23 1.05 5.84
N ILE A 7 4.38 1.78 6.57
CA ILE A 7 3.14 2.34 6.01
C ILE A 7 3.45 3.50 5.08
N ASP A 8 4.40 4.37 5.47
CA ASP A 8 4.81 5.50 4.66
C ASP A 8 5.39 5.06 3.31
N ALA A 9 6.18 3.97 3.29
CA ALA A 9 6.70 3.39 2.05
C ALA A 9 5.59 2.91 1.11
N ILE A 10 4.54 2.28 1.62
CA ILE A 10 3.41 1.82 0.80
C ILE A 10 2.60 3.01 0.25
N VAL A 11 2.38 4.04 1.07
CA VAL A 11 1.67 5.24 0.63
C VAL A 11 2.46 5.94 -0.48
N GLN A 12 3.78 5.98 -0.36
CA GLN A 12 4.66 6.51 -1.40
C GLN A 12 4.55 5.68 -2.68
N GLU A 13 4.63 4.35 -2.59
CA GLU A 13 4.48 3.43 -3.74
C GLU A 13 3.14 3.63 -4.47
N ILE A 14 2.02 3.72 -3.74
CA ILE A 14 0.70 4.02 -4.33
C ILE A 14 0.69 5.37 -5.06
N THR A 15 1.37 6.37 -4.49
CA THR A 15 1.45 7.72 -5.07
C THR A 15 2.29 7.73 -6.36
N GLU A 16 3.37 6.97 -6.38
CA GLU A 16 4.21 6.78 -7.56
C GLU A 16 3.43 6.07 -8.68
N GLU A 17 2.71 4.98 -8.37
CA GLU A 17 1.90 4.30 -9.39
C GLU A 17 0.72 5.14 -9.89
N ALA A 18 0.16 6.02 -9.05
CA ALA A 18 -0.86 6.98 -9.50
C ALA A 18 -0.29 8.01 -10.47
N ALA A 19 0.98 8.42 -10.27
CA ALA A 19 1.67 9.26 -11.23
C ALA A 19 1.99 8.53 -12.53
N ASN A 20 2.40 7.25 -12.45
CA ASN A 20 2.65 6.40 -13.62
C ASN A 20 1.38 6.24 -14.47
N PHE A 21 0.24 5.93 -13.84
CA PHE A 21 -1.05 5.84 -14.52
C PHE A 21 -1.42 7.16 -15.23
N LYS A 22 -1.21 8.30 -14.57
CA LYS A 22 -1.49 9.63 -15.15
C LYS A 22 -0.59 9.95 -16.35
N ASN A 23 0.63 9.43 -16.38
CA ASN A 23 1.63 9.72 -17.40
C ASN A 23 1.74 8.64 -18.48
N ALA A 24 0.93 7.58 -18.40
CA ALA A 24 0.93 6.47 -19.35
C ALA A 24 0.71 6.97 -20.78
N ALA A 25 1.51 6.47 -21.72
CA ALA A 25 1.47 6.86 -23.12
C ALA A 25 0.48 6.02 -23.95
N ASP A 26 0.12 4.83 -23.45
CA ASP A 26 -0.79 3.92 -24.13
C ASP A 26 -1.65 3.07 -23.17
N PRO A 27 -2.72 2.42 -23.67
CA PRO A 27 -3.63 1.64 -22.83
C PRO A 27 -2.99 0.44 -22.12
N ASN A 28 -1.88 -0.11 -22.62
CA ASN A 28 -1.19 -1.20 -21.92
C ASN A 28 -0.45 -0.64 -20.70
N GLU A 29 0.24 0.49 -20.85
CA GLU A 29 0.89 1.17 -19.73
C GLU A 29 -0.12 1.60 -18.65
N GLU A 30 -1.30 2.09 -19.06
CA GLU A 30 -2.41 2.38 -18.14
C GLU A 30 -2.82 1.15 -17.33
N VAL A 31 -2.98 -0.01 -18.00
CA VAL A 31 -3.39 -1.26 -17.35
C VAL A 31 -2.32 -1.79 -16.40
N GLU A 32 -1.04 -1.71 -16.76
CA GLU A 32 0.05 -2.15 -15.88
C GLU A 32 0.14 -1.24 -14.64
N ALA A 33 0.10 0.08 -14.80
CA ALA A 33 0.12 1.01 -13.65
C ALA A 33 -1.07 0.77 -12.69
N LEU A 34 -2.25 0.41 -13.21
CA LEU A 34 -3.39 0.04 -12.38
C LEU A 34 -3.19 -1.28 -11.62
N LYS A 35 -2.54 -2.27 -12.23
CA LYS A 35 -2.21 -3.54 -11.56
C LYS A 35 -1.19 -3.31 -10.45
N ASP A 36 -0.14 -2.53 -10.73
CA ASP A 36 0.92 -2.23 -9.76
C ASP A 36 0.35 -1.45 -8.56
N MET A 37 -0.53 -0.47 -8.83
CA MET A 37 -1.26 0.25 -7.79
C MET A 37 -2.15 -0.67 -6.96
N LEU A 38 -2.87 -1.62 -7.59
CA LEU A 38 -3.70 -2.59 -6.89
C LEU A 38 -2.85 -3.48 -5.97
N ASP A 39 -1.70 -3.94 -6.43
CA ASP A 39 -0.78 -4.77 -5.65
C ASP A 39 -0.20 -4.00 -4.45
N ALA A 40 0.14 -2.73 -4.61
CA ALA A 40 0.55 -1.86 -3.50
C ALA A 40 -0.59 -1.67 -2.47
N LEU A 41 -1.82 -1.42 -2.93
CA LEU A 41 -3.00 -1.28 -2.08
C LEU A 41 -3.32 -2.55 -1.29
N MET A 42 -3.25 -3.73 -1.93
CA MET A 42 -3.50 -5.00 -1.26
C MET A 42 -2.45 -5.28 -0.18
N ARG A 43 -1.17 -5.03 -0.47
CA ARG A 43 -0.09 -5.13 0.53
C ARG A 43 -0.31 -4.16 1.69
N GLY A 44 -0.65 -2.90 1.40
CA GLY A 44 -0.95 -1.89 2.40
C GLY A 44 -2.11 -2.28 3.31
N THR A 45 -3.21 -2.73 2.72
CA THR A 45 -4.39 -3.20 3.45
C THR A 45 -4.02 -4.31 4.43
N LYS A 46 -3.28 -5.32 3.97
CA LYS A 46 -2.83 -6.43 4.83
C LYS A 46 -1.99 -5.93 6.01
N GLN A 47 -1.03 -5.04 5.76
CA GLN A 47 -0.17 -4.50 6.82
C GLN A 47 -0.96 -3.69 7.85
N VAL A 48 -1.90 -2.85 7.41
CA VAL A 48 -2.76 -2.07 8.32
C VAL A 48 -3.60 -3.01 9.20
N VAL A 49 -4.20 -4.05 8.61
CA VAL A 49 -4.95 -5.08 9.35
C VAL A 49 -4.06 -5.73 10.41
N GLU A 50 -2.85 -6.18 10.04
CA GLU A 50 -1.92 -6.80 10.99
C GLU A 50 -1.54 -5.85 12.15
N LYS A 51 -1.41 -4.54 11.91
CA LYS A 51 -1.17 -3.56 12.99
C LYS A 51 -2.38 -3.43 13.90
N VAL A 52 -3.59 -3.35 13.34
CA VAL A 52 -4.85 -3.29 14.11
C VAL A 52 -4.96 -4.52 15.01
N ASP A 53 -4.70 -5.70 14.48
CA ASP A 53 -4.70 -6.95 15.24
C ASP A 53 -3.65 -6.94 16.35
N GLN A 54 -2.42 -6.48 16.08
CA GLN A 54 -1.39 -6.31 17.11
C GLN A 54 -1.81 -5.37 18.24
N TYR A 55 -2.55 -4.30 17.95
CA TYR A 55 -3.07 -3.39 18.97
C TYR A 55 -4.20 -4.04 19.79
N ASN A 56 -5.10 -4.75 19.13
CA ASN A 56 -6.19 -5.47 19.80
C ASN A 56 -5.63 -6.58 20.72
N ASP A 57 -4.68 -7.38 20.24
CA ASP A 57 -4.04 -8.44 21.02
C ASP A 57 -3.28 -7.92 22.25
N ARG A 58 -2.67 -6.74 22.15
CA ARG A 58 -2.04 -6.07 23.30
C ARG A 58 -3.06 -5.60 24.31
N ARG A 59 -4.22 -5.13 23.85
CA ARG A 59 -5.33 -4.66 24.68
C ARG A 59 -6.01 -5.81 25.44
N TYR A 60 -6.15 -6.99 24.83
CA TYR A 60 -6.76 -8.16 25.46
C TYR A 60 -5.79 -8.97 26.36
N ARG A 61 -4.50 -8.62 26.36
CA ARG A 61 -3.47 -9.20 27.25
C ARG A 61 -3.20 -8.35 28.51
N GLN A 62 -3.94 -7.26 28.72
CA GLN A 62 -3.97 -6.45 29.95
C GLN A 62 -5.29 -6.66 30.68
#